data_AF-A0A653WER0-F1
#
_entry.id   AF-A0A653WER0-F1
#
_cell.length_a   1.000
_cell.length_b   1.000
_cell.length_c   1.000
_cell.angle_alpha   90.00
_cell.angle_beta   90.00
_cell.angle_gamma   90.00
#
_symmetry.space_group_name_H-M   'P 1'
#
loop_
_entity.id
_entity.type
_entity.pdbx_description
1 polymer ?
#
loop_
_entity_poly.entity_id
_entity_poly.type
_entity_poly.pdbx_seq_one_letter_code
_entity_poly.pdbx_strand_id
1 'polypeptide(L)'
;MAFTRRELARGALSTWLSFLSLLSLAFLIPAVVLLFAPGSTGGISGSDVGADWSVRIGGFVVWLCYLIPALIVGGAVSALVTLAAAPLAGLIGRSLVRVRTRWIHACAYFALGGVVGALVGLVGNAWALGPSHMSGDATILLVIAAGATGASATAGWTITARRALRDDAAVAELWPDRA
;
A
#
# COMPACT_ATOMS: atom_id res chain seq x y z
N MET A 1 -20.19 -15.93 -6.42
CA MET A 1 -19.11 -16.80 -6.91
C MET A 1 -18.06 -17.01 -5.83
N ALA A 2 -17.53 -18.22 -5.71
CA ALA A 2 -16.26 -18.40 -5.00
C ALA A 2 -15.12 -18.00 -5.94
N PHE A 3 -14.22 -17.11 -5.51
CA PHE A 3 -13.06 -16.73 -6.33
C PHE A 3 -12.23 -17.96 -6.68
N THR A 4 -11.85 -18.09 -7.95
CA THR A 4 -10.91 -19.13 -8.35
C THR A 4 -9.51 -18.82 -7.79
N ARG A 5 -8.65 -19.84 -7.67
CA ARG A 5 -7.24 -19.63 -7.23
C ARG A 5 -6.51 -18.61 -8.12
N ARG A 6 -6.84 -18.56 -9.41
CA ARG A 6 -6.26 -17.62 -10.38
C ARG A 6 -6.73 -16.18 -10.13
N GLU A 7 -8.01 -15.98 -9.80
CA GLU A 7 -8.54 -14.67 -9.43
C GLU A 7 -7.93 -14.16 -8.12
N LEU A 8 -7.77 -15.03 -7.12
CA LEU A 8 -7.09 -14.66 -5.86
C LEU A 8 -5.65 -14.23 -6.10
N ALA A 9 -4.90 -14.98 -6.92
CA ALA A 9 -3.52 -14.62 -7.28
C ALA A 9 -3.46 -13.29 -8.05
N ARG A 10 -4.39 -13.03 -8.97
CA ARG A 10 -4.48 -11.75 -9.70
C ARG A 10 -4.85 -10.59 -8.78
N GLY A 11 -5.78 -10.78 -7.84
CA GLY A 11 -6.16 -9.77 -6.85
C GLY A 11 -5.03 -9.44 -5.89
N ALA A 12 -4.31 -10.46 -5.42
CA ALA A 12 -3.10 -10.30 -4.62
C ALA A 12 -2.03 -9.53 -5.38
N LEU A 13 -1.72 -9.92 -6.63
CA LEU A 13 -0.74 -9.23 -7.47
C LEU A 13 -1.12 -7.77 -7.72
N SER A 14 -2.37 -7.49 -8.07
CA SER A 14 -2.85 -6.12 -8.30
C SER A 14 -2.74 -5.27 -7.04
N THR A 15 -3.12 -5.82 -5.88
CA THR A 15 -3.01 -5.14 -4.58
C THR A 15 -1.55 -4.84 -4.24
N TRP A 16 -0.66 -5.81 -4.47
CA TRP A 16 0.76 -5.66 -4.21
C TRP A 16 1.39 -4.59 -5.12
N LEU A 17 1.09 -4.61 -6.42
CA LEU A 17 1.56 -3.58 -7.36
C LEU A 17 1.04 -2.19 -7.00
N SER A 18 -0.25 -2.06 -6.66
CA SER A 18 -0.83 -0.79 -6.18
C SER A 18 -0.15 -0.31 -4.90
N PHE A 19 0.18 -1.22 -3.98
CA PHE A 19 0.90 -0.89 -2.76
C PHE A 19 2.32 -0.40 -3.08
N LEU A 20 3.06 -1.08 -3.97
CA LEU A 20 4.39 -0.65 -4.39
C LEU A 20 4.38 0.73 -5.07
N SER A 21 3.36 1.02 -5.87
CA SER A 21 3.17 2.35 -6.47
C SER A 21 2.92 3.42 -5.41
N LEU A 22 2.00 3.16 -4.47
CA LEU A 22 1.69 4.09 -3.38
C LEU A 22 2.89 4.30 -2.44
N LEU A 23 3.63 3.24 -2.14
CA LEU A 23 4.85 3.28 -1.34
C LEU A 23 5.90 4.17 -2.02
N SER A 24 6.12 3.95 -3.32
CA SER A 24 7.06 4.76 -4.12
C SER A 24 6.66 6.25 -4.11
N LEU A 25 5.37 6.55 -4.26
CA LEU A 25 4.83 7.90 -4.15
C LEU A 25 5.02 8.51 -2.76
N ALA A 26 4.74 7.74 -1.71
CA ALA A 26 4.88 8.18 -0.32
C ALA A 26 6.33 8.53 0.04
N PHE A 27 7.31 7.89 -0.61
CA PHE A 27 8.72 8.24 -0.48
C PHE A 27 9.12 9.40 -1.41
N LEU A 28 8.63 9.42 -2.65
CA LEU A 28 8.98 10.44 -3.63
C LEU A 28 8.53 11.85 -3.20
N ILE A 29 7.33 11.99 -2.63
CA ILE A 29 6.77 13.29 -2.24
C ILE A 29 7.67 14.01 -1.21
N PRO A 30 8.04 13.41 -0.05
CA PRO A 30 8.98 14.02 0.88
C PRO A 30 10.34 14.36 0.25
N ALA A 31 10.86 13.52 -0.64
CA ALA A 31 12.14 13.79 -1.30
C ALA A 31 12.08 15.02 -2.20
N VAL A 32 11.02 15.17 -2.99
CA VAL A 32 10.76 16.35 -3.81
C VAL A 32 10.58 17.58 -2.92
N VAL A 33 9.80 17.46 -1.83
CA VAL A 33 9.61 18.56 -0.88
C VAL A 33 10.95 18.98 -0.27
N LEU A 34 11.80 18.06 0.17
CA LEU A 34 13.12 18.38 0.72
C LEU A 34 14.05 19.04 -0.30
N LEU A 35 13.97 18.65 -1.57
CA LEU A 35 14.82 19.21 -2.62
C LEU A 35 14.40 20.64 -3.00
N PHE A 36 13.09 20.90 -3.05
CA PHE A 36 12.52 22.13 -3.62
C PHE A 36 11.89 23.07 -2.60
N ALA A 37 11.68 22.66 -1.35
CA ALA A 37 11.17 23.55 -0.32
C ALA A 37 12.15 24.73 -0.15
N PRO A 38 11.68 25.98 -0.31
CA PRO A 38 12.44 27.16 0.09
C PRO A 38 12.71 27.04 1.59
N GLY A 39 13.96 27.22 1.99
CA GLY A 39 14.42 26.89 3.34
C GLY A 39 13.59 27.55 4.44
N SER A 40 13.12 26.73 5.39
CA SER A 40 12.83 27.12 6.77
C SER A 40 14.11 27.40 7.58
N THR A 41 15.27 27.46 6.92
CA THR A 41 16.53 27.96 7.48
C THR A 41 16.44 29.48 7.57
N GLY A 42 15.87 29.95 8.67
CA GLY A 42 15.84 31.38 9.00
C GLY A 42 17.25 31.97 8.91
N GLY A 43 17.43 32.91 7.98
CA GLY A 43 18.60 33.78 7.85
C GLY A 43 19.80 33.15 7.15
N ILE A 44 19.85 33.22 5.81
CA ILE A 44 21.10 32.98 5.07
C ILE A 44 21.37 34.18 4.15
N SER A 45 22.50 34.82 4.42
CA SER A 45 23.12 35.92 3.68
C SER A 45 23.57 35.40 2.30
N GLY A 46 23.45 36.22 1.24
CA GLY A 46 23.58 35.82 -0.17
C GLY A 46 24.90 35.23 -0.69
N SER A 47 25.83 34.78 0.17
CA SER A 47 27.10 34.15 -0.21
C SER A 47 27.11 32.61 -0.12
N ASP A 48 26.13 31.97 0.51
CA ASP A 48 26.16 30.51 0.80
C ASP A 48 25.37 29.64 -0.21
N VAL A 49 24.83 30.24 -1.26
CA VAL A 49 23.96 29.57 -2.25
C VAL A 49 24.64 28.35 -2.90
N GLY A 50 25.97 28.37 -3.05
CA GLY A 50 26.74 27.23 -3.58
C GLY A 50 26.89 26.05 -2.62
N ALA A 51 27.03 26.30 -1.32
CA ALA A 51 27.17 25.27 -0.29
C ALA A 51 25.83 24.56 -0.02
N ASP A 52 24.71 25.30 -0.15
CA ASP A 52 23.36 24.77 0.05
C ASP A 52 22.98 23.67 -0.95
N TRP A 53 23.39 23.80 -2.22
CA TRP A 53 23.09 22.79 -3.24
C TRP A 53 23.85 21.49 -3.02
N SER A 54 25.10 21.54 -2.57
CA SER A 54 25.88 20.34 -2.25
C SER A 54 25.25 19.55 -1.10
N VAL A 55 24.74 20.24 -0.07
CA VAL A 55 24.05 19.63 1.07
C VAL A 55 22.72 19.00 0.64
N ARG A 56 21.91 19.70 -0.18
CA ARG A 56 20.65 19.17 -0.72
C ARG A 56 20.85 17.93 -1.60
N ILE A 57 21.83 17.97 -2.51
CA ILE A 57 22.15 16.84 -3.39
C ILE A 57 22.70 15.67 -2.57
N GLY A 58 23.60 15.93 -1.62
CA GLY A 58 24.14 14.91 -0.71
C GLY A 58 23.03 14.23 0.09
N GLY A 59 22.11 15.01 0.67
CA GLY A 59 20.94 14.48 1.38
C GLY A 59 20.04 13.63 0.48
N PHE A 60 19.79 14.07 -0.76
CA PHE A 60 18.99 13.31 -1.72
C PHE A 60 19.65 11.99 -2.11
N VAL A 61 20.97 11.97 -2.34
CA VAL A 61 21.73 10.75 -2.65
C VAL A 61 21.70 9.77 -1.49
N VAL A 62 21.96 10.24 -0.26
CA VAL A 62 21.88 9.41 0.94
C VAL A 62 20.47 8.84 1.11
N TRP A 63 19.44 9.66 0.91
CA TRP A 63 18.05 9.23 0.96
C TRP A 63 17.73 8.15 -0.09
N LEU A 64 18.21 8.29 -1.33
CA LEU A 64 18.10 7.28 -2.39
C LEU A 64 18.78 5.96 -2.00
N CYS A 65 19.96 6.03 -1.37
CA CYS A 65 20.66 4.85 -0.87
C CYS A 65 19.86 4.09 0.20
N TYR A 66 19.02 4.78 0.99
CA TYR A 66 18.10 4.12 1.93
C TYR A 66 16.81 3.64 1.26
N LEU A 67 16.33 4.36 0.24
CA LEU A 67 15.09 4.02 -0.47
C LEU A 67 15.17 2.66 -1.17
N ILE A 68 16.26 2.39 -1.89
CA ILE A 68 16.38 1.17 -2.70
C ILE A 68 16.30 -0.09 -1.83
N PRO A 69 17.11 -0.24 -0.75
CA PRO A 69 16.96 -1.35 0.18
C PRO A 69 15.58 -1.41 0.83
N ALA A 70 14.99 -0.27 1.19
CA ALA A 70 13.67 -0.21 1.78
C ALA A 70 12.57 -0.72 0.82
N LEU A 71 12.67 -0.40 -0.48
CA LEU A 71 11.76 -0.90 -1.51
C LEU A 71 11.95 -2.40 -1.77
N ILE A 72 13.19 -2.90 -1.75
CA ILE A 72 13.47 -4.33 -1.96
C ILE A 72 12.96 -5.15 -0.76
N VAL A 73 13.37 -4.78 0.45
CA VAL A 73 12.98 -5.49 1.68
C VAL A 73 11.49 -5.31 1.94
N GLY A 74 10.98 -4.08 1.86
CA GLY A 74 9.56 -3.78 2.01
C GLY A 74 8.70 -4.43 0.92
N GLY A 75 9.19 -4.51 -0.31
CA GLY A 75 8.56 -5.22 -1.41
C GLY A 75 8.46 -6.73 -1.16
N ALA A 76 9.55 -7.35 -0.68
CA ALA A 76 9.57 -8.77 -0.34
C ALA A 76 8.65 -9.09 0.86
N VAL A 77 8.72 -8.29 1.93
CA VAL A 77 7.85 -8.45 3.11
C VAL A 77 6.39 -8.25 2.74
N SER A 78 6.06 -7.21 1.97
CA SER A 78 4.68 -6.98 1.51
C SER A 78 4.17 -8.09 0.60
N ALA A 79 5.02 -8.71 -0.23
CA ALA A 79 4.64 -9.88 -1.02
C ALA A 79 4.25 -11.06 -0.12
N LEU A 80 5.07 -11.37 0.89
CA LEU A 80 4.79 -12.44 1.87
C LEU A 80 3.50 -12.18 2.65
N VAL A 81 3.32 -10.95 3.13
CA VAL A 81 2.12 -10.55 3.87
C VAL A 81 0.88 -10.63 2.97
N THR A 82 1.00 -10.22 1.70
CA THR A 82 -0.10 -10.32 0.72
C THR A 82 -0.47 -11.78 0.46
N LEU A 83 0.52 -12.67 0.33
CA LEU A 83 0.30 -14.11 0.18
C LEU A 83 -0.39 -14.71 1.42
N ALA A 84 0.00 -14.29 2.62
CA ALA A 84 -0.62 -14.72 3.87
C ALA A 84 -2.07 -14.18 4.03
N ALA A 85 -2.35 -12.98 3.53
CA ALA A 85 -3.67 -12.35 3.60
C ALA A 85 -4.65 -12.85 2.50
N ALA A 86 -4.14 -13.35 1.38
CA ALA A 86 -4.95 -13.87 0.27
C ALA A 86 -6.02 -14.91 0.66
N PRO A 87 -5.75 -15.93 1.51
CA PRO A 87 -6.79 -16.87 1.94
C PRO A 87 -7.89 -16.20 2.76
N LEU A 88 -7.56 -15.22 3.61
CA LEU A 88 -8.54 -14.44 4.38
C LEU A 88 -9.42 -13.59 3.44
N ALA A 89 -8.81 -12.94 2.45
CA ALA A 89 -9.56 -12.23 1.41
C ALA A 89 -10.52 -13.16 0.65
N GLY A 90 -10.10 -14.40 0.36
CA GLY A 90 -10.97 -15.42 -0.25
C GLY A 90 -12.12 -15.88 0.66
N LEU A 91 -11.93 -15.93 1.98
CA LEU A 91 -13.01 -16.21 2.93
C LEU A 91 -14.01 -15.06 3.00
N ILE A 92 -13.52 -13.82 3.07
CA ILE A 92 -14.35 -12.60 3.05
C ILE A 92 -15.18 -12.56 1.75
N GLY A 93 -14.53 -12.73 0.59
CA GLY A 93 -15.20 -12.77 -0.70
C GLY A 93 -16.31 -13.82 -0.76
N ARG A 94 -16.07 -15.02 -0.21
CA ARG A 94 -17.07 -16.11 -0.12
C ARG A 94 -18.25 -15.74 0.79
N SER A 95 -17.99 -15.13 1.95
CA SER A 95 -19.06 -14.70 2.86
C SER A 95 -19.93 -13.60 2.26
N LEU A 96 -19.36 -12.74 1.41
CA LEU A 96 -20.06 -11.61 0.79
C LEU A 96 -20.70 -11.95 -0.56
N VAL A 97 -20.72 -13.22 -0.99
CA VAL A 97 -21.28 -13.65 -2.28
C VAL A 97 -22.73 -13.20 -2.48
N ARG A 98 -23.52 -13.18 -1.41
CA ARG A 98 -24.94 -12.80 -1.47
C ARG A 98 -25.17 -11.29 -1.37
N VAL A 99 -24.13 -10.51 -1.06
CA VAL A 99 -24.22 -9.07 -0.83
C VAL A 99 -24.00 -8.33 -2.15
N ARG A 100 -25.06 -7.76 -2.71
CA ARG A 100 -25.02 -6.98 -3.97
C ARG A 100 -24.34 -5.63 -3.84
N THR A 101 -24.22 -5.13 -2.62
CA THR A 101 -23.81 -3.76 -2.33
C THR A 101 -22.28 -3.59 -2.41
N ARG A 102 -21.78 -2.89 -3.43
CA ARG A 102 -20.34 -2.74 -3.71
C ARG A 102 -19.54 -2.08 -2.58
N TRP A 103 -20.12 -1.14 -1.84
CA TRP A 103 -19.42 -0.46 -0.75
C TRP A 103 -19.11 -1.40 0.42
N ILE A 104 -19.94 -2.43 0.67
CA ILE A 104 -19.68 -3.41 1.74
C ILE A 104 -18.41 -4.21 1.44
N HIS A 105 -18.22 -4.63 0.18
CA HIS A 105 -16.99 -5.29 -0.25
C HIS A 105 -15.78 -4.36 -0.10
N ALA A 106 -15.92 -3.10 -0.52
CA ALA A 106 -14.85 -2.11 -0.38
C ALA A 106 -14.46 -1.91 1.09
N CYS A 107 -15.42 -1.73 1.99
CA CYS A 107 -15.16 -1.60 3.42
C CYS A 107 -14.51 -2.86 4.02
N ALA A 108 -14.92 -4.06 3.60
CA ALA A 108 -14.33 -5.31 4.10
C ALA A 108 -12.86 -5.47 3.67
N TYR A 109 -12.55 -5.20 2.40
CA TYR A 109 -11.15 -5.23 1.92
C TYR A 109 -10.32 -4.08 2.48
N PHE A 110 -10.91 -2.90 2.69
CA PHE A 110 -10.27 -1.79 3.38
C PHE A 110 -9.90 -2.18 4.81
N ALA A 111 -10.83 -2.76 5.55
CA ALA A 111 -10.59 -3.21 6.92
C ALA A 111 -9.51 -4.27 6.99
N LEU A 112 -9.53 -5.26 6.09
CA LEU A 112 -8.46 -6.27 5.99
C LEU A 112 -7.10 -5.60 5.72
N GLY A 113 -7.03 -4.73 4.72
CA GLY A 113 -5.80 -4.01 4.39
C GLY A 113 -5.30 -3.14 5.53
N GLY A 114 -6.19 -2.43 6.21
CA GLY A 114 -5.87 -1.58 7.36
C GLY A 114 -5.36 -2.37 8.56
N VAL A 115 -5.98 -3.51 8.90
CA VAL A 115 -5.50 -4.40 9.96
C VAL A 115 -4.11 -4.94 9.63
N VAL A 116 -3.92 -5.39 8.38
CA VAL A 116 -2.62 -5.88 7.92
C VAL A 116 -1.56 -4.78 7.97
N GLY A 117 -1.87 -3.57 7.49
CA GLY A 117 -0.96 -2.43 7.54
C GLY A 117 -0.60 -2.01 8.95
N ALA A 118 -1.59 -1.98 9.86
CA ALA A 118 -1.36 -1.68 11.27
C ALA A 118 -0.46 -2.72 11.93
N LEU A 119 -0.69 -4.02 11.68
CA LEU A 119 0.15 -5.09 12.22
C LEU A 119 1.58 -5.02 11.69
N VAL A 120 1.76 -4.83 10.38
CA VAL A 120 3.10 -4.69 9.77
C VAL A 120 3.81 -3.46 10.32
N GLY A 121 3.11 -2.33 10.45
CA GLY A 121 3.66 -1.12 11.04
C GLY A 121 4.07 -1.32 12.50
N LEU A 122 3.26 -2.02 13.29
CA LEU A 122 3.51 -2.25 14.71
C LEU A 122 4.71 -3.19 14.92
N VAL A 123 4.78 -4.28 14.16
CA VAL A 123 5.93 -5.21 14.19
C VAL A 123 7.19 -4.53 13.69
N GLY A 124 7.12 -3.78 12.58
CA GLY A 124 8.27 -3.06 12.03
C GLY A 124 8.80 -2.00 12.99
N ASN A 125 7.90 -1.27 13.65
CA ASN A 125 8.28 -0.26 14.64
C ASN A 125 8.90 -0.88 15.89
N ALA A 126 8.31 -1.95 16.42
CA ALA A 126 8.85 -2.69 17.55
C ALA A 126 10.24 -3.28 17.26
N TRP A 127 10.49 -3.71 16.02
CA TRP A 127 11.79 -4.24 15.60
C TRP A 127 12.85 -3.14 15.43
N ALA A 128 12.47 -1.98 14.88
CA ALA A 128 13.40 -0.89 14.58
C ALA A 128 13.75 -0.02 15.80
N LEU A 129 12.77 0.28 16.66
CA LEU A 129 12.91 1.25 17.76
C LEU A 129 12.84 0.61 19.15
N GLY A 130 12.52 -0.68 19.23
CA GLY A 130 12.26 -1.38 20.49
C GLY A 130 10.86 -1.11 21.08
N PRO A 131 10.41 -1.89 22.08
CA PRO A 131 9.03 -1.82 22.59
C PRO A 131 8.67 -0.51 23.31
N SER A 132 9.67 0.27 23.74
CA SER A 132 9.51 1.41 24.64
C SER A 132 9.41 2.78 23.94
N HIS A 133 9.49 2.85 22.61
CA HIS A 133 9.59 4.11 21.86
C HIS A 133 8.43 4.38 20.89
N MET A 134 7.20 4.05 21.28
CA MET A 134 6.01 4.56 20.60
C MET A 134 5.77 6.02 20.99
N SER A 135 6.43 6.95 20.30
CA SER A 135 6.09 8.38 20.36
C SER A 135 4.80 8.67 19.57
N GLY A 136 4.17 9.84 19.80
CA GLY A 136 2.97 10.26 19.05
C GLY A 136 3.19 10.33 17.53
N ASP A 137 4.41 10.64 17.09
CA ASP A 137 4.77 10.69 15.66
C ASP A 137 4.73 9.29 15.01
N ALA A 138 5.09 8.24 15.76
CA ALA A 138 5.00 6.86 15.28
C ALA A 138 3.53 6.44 15.06
N THR A 139 2.60 6.94 15.87
CA THR A 139 1.17 6.69 15.70
C THR A 139 0.62 7.29 14.41
N ILE A 140 1.03 8.51 14.04
CA ILE A 140 0.59 9.17 12.80
C ILE A 140 1.07 8.36 11.58
N LEU A 141 2.32 7.93 11.57
CA LEU A 141 2.87 7.09 10.50
C LEU A 141 2.15 5.74 10.38
N LEU A 142 1.78 5.14 11.51
CA LEU A 142 0.98 3.91 11.56
C LEU A 142 -0.41 4.11 10.95
N VAL A 143 -1.10 5.20 11.27
CA VAL A 143 -2.42 5.52 10.71
C VAL A 143 -2.32 5.76 9.20
N ILE A 144 -1.30 6.49 8.74
CA ILE A 144 -1.06 6.72 7.31
C ILE A 144 -0.78 5.40 6.60
N ALA A 145 0.08 4.54 7.16
CA ALA A 145 0.40 3.23 6.59
C ALA A 145 -0.84 2.32 6.53
N ALA A 146 -1.64 2.27 7.59
CA ALA A 146 -2.90 1.52 7.64
C ALA A 146 -3.93 2.05 6.62
N GLY A 147 -4.04 3.37 6.47
CA GLY A 147 -4.91 3.99 5.47
C GLY A 147 -4.47 3.67 4.04
N ALA A 148 -3.17 3.80 3.75
CA ALA A 148 -2.61 3.53 2.42
C ALA A 148 -2.74 2.05 2.03
N THR A 149 -2.49 1.13 2.96
CA THR A 149 -2.67 -0.32 2.76
C THR A 149 -4.14 -0.69 2.59
N GLY A 150 -5.04 -0.12 3.40
CA GLY A 150 -6.48 -0.27 3.24
C GLY A 150 -6.97 0.22 1.88
N ALA A 151 -6.53 1.39 1.45
CA ALA A 151 -6.87 1.95 0.14
C ALA A 151 -6.34 1.08 -1.02
N SER A 152 -5.09 0.61 -0.92
CA SER A 152 -4.49 -0.29 -1.91
C SER A 152 -5.26 -1.62 -2.03
N ALA A 153 -5.57 -2.25 -0.89
CA ALA A 153 -6.36 -3.48 -0.85
C ALA A 153 -7.73 -3.27 -1.49
N THR A 154 -8.39 -2.17 -1.15
CA THR A 154 -9.70 -1.84 -1.73
C THR A 154 -9.60 -1.69 -3.25
N ALA A 155 -8.61 -0.96 -3.75
CA ALA A 155 -8.41 -0.76 -5.18
C ALA A 155 -8.14 -2.10 -5.91
N GLY A 156 -7.18 -2.90 -5.43
CA GLY A 156 -6.81 -4.16 -6.05
C GLY A 156 -7.96 -5.17 -6.09
N TRP A 157 -8.64 -5.36 -4.96
CA TRP A 157 -9.75 -6.32 -4.86
C TRP A 157 -11.01 -5.87 -5.61
N THR A 158 -11.31 -4.57 -5.65
CA THR A 158 -12.46 -4.07 -6.42
C THR A 158 -12.25 -4.19 -7.93
N ILE A 159 -11.03 -3.98 -8.44
CA ILE A 159 -10.71 -4.19 -9.86
C ILE A 159 -10.89 -5.67 -10.23
N THR A 160 -10.36 -6.58 -9.43
CA THR A 160 -10.49 -8.03 -9.66
C THR A 160 -11.94 -8.49 -9.58
N ALA A 161 -12.70 -8.02 -8.59
CA ALA A 161 -14.12 -8.35 -8.48
C ALA A 161 -14.93 -7.88 -9.69
N ARG A 162 -14.66 -6.67 -10.21
CA ARG A 162 -15.32 -6.16 -11.42
C ARG A 162 -14.99 -7.00 -12.66
N ARG A 163 -13.75 -7.49 -12.77
CA ARG A 163 -13.33 -8.37 -13.89
C ARG A 163 -14.01 -9.73 -13.80
N ALA A 164 -14.00 -10.37 -12.63
CA ALA A 164 -14.68 -11.65 -12.44
C ALA A 164 -16.17 -11.57 -12.81
N LEU A 165 -16.88 -10.53 -12.35
CA LEU A 165 -18.29 -10.33 -12.69
C LEU A 165 -18.54 -10.11 -14.19
N ARG A 166 -17.59 -9.51 -14.92
CA ARG A 166 -17.70 -9.33 -16.37
C ARG A 166 -17.48 -10.66 -17.10
N ASP A 167 -16.49 -11.44 -16.67
CA ASP A 167 -16.19 -12.75 -17.24
C ASP A 167 -17.37 -13.71 -17.01
N ASP A 168 -17.99 -13.67 -15.83
CA ASP A 168 -19.18 -14.47 -15.50
C ASP A 168 -20.40 -14.10 -16.37
N ALA A 169 -20.62 -12.79 -16.61
CA ALA A 169 -21.70 -12.33 -17.48
C ALA A 169 -21.51 -12.77 -18.94
N ALA A 170 -20.28 -12.71 -19.45
CA ALA A 170 -19.96 -13.15 -20.81
C ALA A 170 -20.17 -14.67 -21.00
N VAL A 171 -19.89 -15.48 -19.97
CA VAL A 171 -20.16 -16.93 -20.01
C VAL A 171 -21.67 -17.21 -20.01
N ALA A 172 -22.45 -16.45 -19.24
CA ALA A 172 -23.91 -16.60 -19.21
C ALA A 172 -24.57 -16.24 -20.56
N GLU A 173 -24.06 -15.22 -21.28
CA GLU A 173 -24.53 -14.86 -22.62
C GLU A 173 -24.24 -15.95 -23.67
N LEU A 174 -23.10 -16.63 -23.56
CA LEU A 174 -22.71 -17.70 -24.49
C LEU A 174 -23.45 -19.02 -24.24
N TRP A 175 -23.93 -19.26 -23.03
CA TRP A 175 -24.54 -20.53 -22.60
C TRP A 175 -25.82 -20.29 -21.77
N PRO A 176 -26.89 -19.74 -22.37
CA PRO A 176 -28.10 -19.36 -21.64
C PRO A 176 -28.79 -20.56 -20.95
N ASP A 177 -28.64 -21.77 -21.50
CA ASP A 177 -29.24 -22.99 -20.96
C ASP A 177 -28.53 -23.52 -19.69
N ARG A 178 -27.41 -22.92 -19.27
CA ARG A 178 -26.62 -23.33 -18.09
C ARG A 178 -26.65 -22.31 -16.95
N ALA A 179 -27.32 -21.17 -17.13
CA ALA A 179 -27.41 -20.09 -16.15
C ALA A 179 -28.61 -20.29 -15.21
#